data_AF-A0A7K9F5Q5-F1
#
_entry.id   AF-A0A7K9F5Q5-F1
#
_cell.length_a   1.000
_cell.length_b   1.000
_cell.length_c   1.000
_cell.angle_alpha   90.00
_cell.angle_beta   90.00
_cell.angle_gamma   90.00
#
_symmetry.space_group_name_H-M   'P 1'
#
loop_
_entity.id
_entity.type
_entity.pdbx_description
1 polymer ?
#
loop_
_entity_poly.entity_id
_entity_poly.type
_entity_poly.pdbx_seq_one_letter_code
_entity_poly.pdbx_strand_id
1 'polypeptide(L)'
;KLAVIDIKDCFFHIPLHPDDAPRFAFSVPTINMEAPMKRYHWTVLPQGLKVSPAICQWYVSSLLSPVRAAAEKAIIYHYMDDILVCAPSDDLLTHVLDLTI
;
A
#
# COMPACT_ATOMS: atom_id res chain seq x y z
N LYS A 1 -20.75 -7.30 11.72
CA LYS A 1 -20.78 -7.20 10.24
C LYS A 1 -19.39 -6.90 9.76
N LEU A 2 -19.00 -7.38 8.58
CA LEU A 2 -17.60 -7.46 8.17
C LEU A 2 -17.47 -7.14 6.68
N ALA A 3 -16.44 -6.38 6.33
CA ALA A 3 -16.02 -6.10 4.96
C ALA A 3 -14.49 -6.19 4.87
N VAL A 4 -13.99 -6.53 3.69
CA VAL A 4 -12.57 -6.53 3.37
C VAL A 4 -12.37 -5.59 2.18
N ILE A 5 -11.43 -4.67 2.31
CA ILE A 5 -11.00 -3.76 1.24
C ILE A 5 -9.62 -4.22 0.80
N ASP A 6 -9.48 -4.49 -0.50
CA ASP A 6 -8.19 -4.80 -1.14
C ASP A 6 -7.56 -3.50 -1.67
N ILE A 7 -6.48 -3.04 -1.03
CA ILE A 7 -5.61 -1.97 -1.50
C ILE A 7 -4.67 -2.55 -2.53
N LYS A 8 -5.22 -2.81 -3.72
CA LYS A 8 -4.48 -3.43 -4.80
C LYS A 8 -3.15 -2.70 -5.04
N ASP A 9 -2.06 -3.46 -4.96
CA ASP A 9 -0.70 -2.98 -5.18
C ASP A 9 -0.30 -1.80 -4.26
N CYS A 10 -0.48 -1.91 -2.91
CA CYS A 10 -0.17 -0.85 -1.92
C CYS A 10 1.19 -0.19 -2.18
N PHE A 11 2.22 -1.00 -2.44
CA PHE A 11 3.59 -0.51 -2.59
C PHE A 11 3.76 0.47 -3.75
N PHE A 12 3.04 0.27 -4.86
CA PHE A 12 3.15 1.16 -6.03
C PHE A 12 2.46 2.51 -5.83
N HIS A 13 1.69 2.66 -4.76
CA HIS A 13 1.06 3.92 -4.38
C HIS A 13 1.91 4.75 -3.40
N ILE A 14 3.03 4.22 -2.92
CA ILE A 14 3.91 4.89 -1.97
C ILE A 14 5.12 5.46 -2.72
N PRO A 15 5.27 6.79 -2.83
CA PRO A 15 6.40 7.39 -3.52
C PRO A 15 7.70 7.11 -2.78
N LEU A 16 8.75 6.81 -3.54
CA LEU A 16 10.11 6.73 -3.01
C LEU A 16 10.72 8.13 -3.01
N HIS A 17 11.60 8.41 -2.04
CA HIS A 17 12.34 9.66 -2.04
C HIS A 17 13.22 9.77 -3.31
N PRO A 18 13.23 10.90 -4.04
CA PRO A 18 13.98 11.05 -5.29
C PRO A 18 15.48 10.73 -5.15
N ASP A 19 16.09 11.10 -4.02
CA ASP A 19 17.51 10.83 -3.76
C ASP A 19 17.83 9.34 -3.53
N ASP A 20 16.82 8.54 -3.18
CA ASP A 20 16.96 7.09 -3.03
C ASP A 20 16.74 6.33 -4.34
N ALA A 21 15.96 6.88 -5.28
CA ALA A 21 15.60 6.22 -6.53
C ALA A 21 16.82 5.65 -7.30
N PRO A 22 17.97 6.37 -7.46
CA PRO A 22 19.15 5.82 -8.13
C PRO A 22 19.73 4.55 -7.48
N ARG A 23 19.51 4.34 -6.17
CA ARG A 23 19.97 3.15 -5.43
C ARG A 23 19.18 1.90 -5.80
N PHE A 24 17.95 2.07 -6.26
CA PHE A 24 17.05 0.99 -6.69
C PHE A 24 17.01 0.87 -8.21
N ALA A 25 18.12 1.14 -8.90
CA ALA A 25 18.23 0.94 -10.33
C ALA A 25 18.38 -0.54 -10.72
N PHE A 26 17.75 -0.95 -11.82
CA PHE A 26 17.87 -2.28 -12.40
C PHE A 26 18.02 -2.20 -13.92
N SER A 27 18.50 -3.28 -14.54
CA SER A 27 18.66 -3.38 -16.00
C SER A 27 17.75 -4.48 -16.55
N VAL A 28 17.08 -4.20 -17.66
CA VAL A 28 16.23 -5.18 -18.35
C VAL A 28 17.06 -5.82 -19.48
N PRO A 29 17.23 -7.16 -19.49
CA PRO A 29 17.98 -7.84 -20.53
C PRO A 29 17.24 -7.75 -21.86
N THR A 30 18.00 -7.77 -22.96
CA THR A 30 17.47 -7.84 -24.32
C THR A 30 17.49 -9.29 -24.82
N ILE A 31 16.62 -9.61 -25.78
CA ILE A 31 16.60 -10.93 -26.40
C ILE A 31 17.97 -11.20 -27.03
N ASN A 32 18.60 -12.31 -26.66
CA ASN A 32 19.93 -12.73 -27.12
C ASN A 32 21.05 -11.67 -27.02
N MET A 33 20.92 -10.68 -26.12
CA MET A 33 21.86 -9.55 -26.01
C MET A 33 22.01 -8.72 -27.31
N GLU A 34 21.02 -8.74 -28.20
CA GLU A 34 21.07 -8.07 -29.51
C GLU A 34 21.15 -6.53 -29.41
N ALA A 35 20.80 -5.96 -28.26
CA ALA A 35 20.91 -4.53 -27.99
C ALA A 35 21.38 -4.25 -26.55
N PRO A 36 21.94 -3.07 -26.25
CA PRO A 36 22.29 -2.68 -24.88
C PRO A 36 21.09 -2.77 -23.93
N MET A 37 21.34 -3.22 -22.70
CA MET A 37 20.30 -3.29 -21.67
C MET A 37 19.78 -1.90 -21.33
N LYS A 38 18.46 -1.78 -21.21
CA LYS A 38 17.83 -0.54 -20.73
C LYS A 38 17.89 -0.51 -19.20
N ARG A 39 18.29 0.63 -18.64
CA ARG A 39 18.37 0.86 -17.20
C ARG A 39 17.17 1.67 -16.73
N TYR A 40 16.56 1.20 -15.66
CA TYR A 40 15.41 1.83 -14.99
C TYR A 40 15.71 1.98 -13.51
N HIS A 41 14.90 2.76 -12.82
CA HIS A 41 14.89 2.85 -11.37
C HIS A 41 13.46 2.94 -10.86
N TRP A 42 13.26 2.53 -9.61
CA TRP A 42 11.96 2.64 -8.97
C TRP A 42 11.70 4.08 -8.52
N THR A 43 10.52 4.60 -8.85
CA THR A 43 10.00 5.89 -8.35
C THR A 43 9.05 5.73 -7.16
N VAL A 44 8.65 4.49 -6.91
CA VAL A 44 7.73 4.06 -5.86
C VAL A 44 8.37 2.92 -5.09
N LEU A 45 7.78 2.52 -3.97
CA LEU A 45 8.33 1.47 -3.12
C LEU A 45 8.40 0.12 -3.88
N PRO A 46 9.59 -0.49 -4.05
CA PRO A 46 9.73 -1.73 -4.81
C PRO A 46 9.21 -2.94 -4.03
N GLN A 47 8.57 -3.86 -4.74
CA GLN A 47 8.26 -5.20 -4.24
C GLN A 47 9.56 -6.00 -3.99
N GLY A 48 9.56 -6.83 -2.95
CA GLY A 48 10.70 -7.69 -2.59
C GLY A 48 11.80 -7.03 -1.75
N LEU A 49 11.72 -5.71 -1.51
CA LEU A 49 12.59 -5.06 -0.53
C LEU A 49 12.10 -5.39 0.89
N LYS A 50 13.01 -5.89 1.74
CA LYS A 50 12.71 -6.36 3.11
C LYS A 50 11.96 -5.34 3.97
N VAL A 51 12.22 -4.05 3.75
CA VAL A 51 11.60 -2.97 4.53
C VAL A 51 10.27 -2.47 3.95
N SER A 52 9.91 -2.85 2.72
CA SER A 52 8.69 -2.38 2.07
C SER A 52 7.41 -2.70 2.85
N PRO A 53 7.24 -3.91 3.44
CA PRO A 53 6.07 -4.21 4.26
C PRO A 53 5.91 -3.26 5.46
N ALA A 54 7.01 -2.93 6.15
CA ALA A 54 6.97 -2.02 7.30
C ALA A 54 6.62 -0.58 6.88
N ILE A 55 7.13 -0.14 5.72
CA ILE A 55 6.81 1.20 5.17
C ILE A 55 5.33 1.28 4.75
N CYS A 56 4.78 0.29 4.04
CA CYS A 56 3.34 0.28 3.69
C CYS A 56 2.47 0.21 4.94
N GLN A 57 2.81 -0.62 5.93
CA GLN A 57 2.07 -0.69 7.20
C GLN A 57 2.01 0.67 7.90
N TRP A 58 3.16 1.35 8.01
CA TRP A 58 3.22 2.68 8.64
C TRP A 58 2.43 3.72 7.83
N TYR A 59 2.61 3.74 6.51
CA TYR A 59 1.95 4.67 5.61
C TYR A 59 0.43 4.53 5.65
N VAL A 60 -0.10 3.32 5.43
CA VAL A 60 -1.55 3.05 5.47
C VAL A 60 -2.11 3.27 6.87
N SER A 61 -1.37 2.90 7.93
CA SER A 61 -1.82 3.19 9.30
C SER A 61 -1.92 4.69 9.57
N SER A 62 -1.07 5.53 8.96
CA SER A 62 -1.18 6.99 9.08
C SER A 62 -2.45 7.51 8.38
N LEU A 63 -2.79 6.95 7.21
CA LEU A 63 -4.00 7.30 6.47
C LEU A 63 -5.29 6.84 7.18
N LEU A 64 -5.25 5.69 7.85
CA LEU A 64 -6.40 5.14 8.59
C LEU A 64 -6.58 5.79 9.97
N SER A 65 -5.60 6.54 10.46
CA SER A 65 -5.65 7.21 11.77
C SER A 65 -6.90 8.09 11.96
N PRO A 66 -7.26 9.01 11.04
CA PRO A 66 -8.48 9.81 11.17
C PRO A 66 -9.76 8.96 11.12
N VAL A 67 -9.80 7.92 10.27
CA VAL A 67 -10.96 7.01 10.16
C VAL A 67 -11.19 6.27 11.47
N ARG A 68 -10.12 5.75 12.08
CA ARG A 68 -10.18 5.08 13.39
C ARG A 68 -10.67 6.00 14.49
N ALA A 69 -10.27 7.28 14.47
CA ALA A 69 -10.74 8.27 15.42
C ALA A 69 -12.22 8.62 15.23
N ALA A 70 -12.72 8.65 13.99
CA ALA A 70 -14.12 8.92 13.69
C ALA A 70 -15.04 7.70 13.97
N ALA A 71 -14.49 6.48 13.97
CA ALA A 71 -15.22 5.23 14.01
C ALA A 71 -14.92 4.36 15.25
N GLU A 72 -15.02 4.92 16.46
CA GLU A 72 -14.62 4.27 17.72
C GLU A 72 -15.27 2.89 17.99
N LYS A 73 -16.45 2.63 17.39
CA LYS A 73 -17.18 1.37 17.55
C LYS A 73 -16.83 0.30 16.51
N ALA A 74 -15.98 0.63 15.53
CA ALA A 74 -15.54 -0.28 14.49
C ALA A 74 -14.09 -0.76 14.73
N ILE A 75 -13.82 -1.99 14.33
CA ILE A 75 -12.48 -2.56 14.30
C ILE A 75 -11.95 -2.42 12.87
N ILE A 76 -10.84 -1.69 12.71
CA ILE A 76 -10.17 -1.47 11.42
C ILE A 76 -8.75 -2.03 11.50
N TYR A 77 -8.56 -3.21 10.94
CA TYR A 77 -7.28 -3.90 10.93
C TYR A 77 -6.66 -3.85 9.53
N HIS A 78 -5.39 -3.51 9.45
CA HIS A 78 -4.65 -3.42 8.20
C HIS A 78 -3.55 -4.49 8.20
N TYR A 79 -3.54 -5.32 7.17
CA TYR A 79 -2.55 -6.34 6.94
C TYR A 79 -2.13 -6.35 5.46
N MET A 80 -0.93 -5.88 5.18
CA MET A 80 -0.36 -5.86 3.82
C MET A 80 -1.26 -5.08 2.84
N ASP A 81 -1.88 -5.76 1.87
CA ASP A 81 -2.77 -5.13 0.90
C ASP A 81 -4.25 -5.20 1.36
N ASP A 82 -4.57 -5.85 2.48
CA ASP A 82 -5.94 -6.00 2.97
C ASP A 82 -6.25 -5.06 4.15
N ILE A 83 -7.41 -4.41 4.12
CA ILE A 83 -8.03 -3.77 5.27
C ILE A 83 -9.29 -4.52 5.64
N LEU A 84 -9.32 -5.07 6.85
CA LEU A 84 -10.50 -5.65 7.46
C LEU A 84 -11.26 -4.57 8.25
N VAL A 85 -12.53 -4.36 7.92
CA VAL A 85 -13.45 -3.48 8.65
C VAL A 85 -14.55 -4.32 9.28
N CYS A 86 -14.73 -4.21 10.60
CA CYS A 86 -15.79 -4.90 11.33
C CYS A 86 -16.57 -3.91 12.20
N ALA A 87 -17.89 -3.94 12.12
CA ALA A 87 -18.79 -3.07 12.87
C ALA A 87 -20.02 -3.84 13.41
N PRO A 88 -20.65 -3.37 14.50
CA PRO A 88 -21.81 -4.03 15.10
C PRO A 88 -23.09 -4.04 14.24
N SER A 89 -23.30 -3.05 13.37
CA SER A 89 -24.47 -2.94 12.47
C SER A 89 -24.05 -2.70 11.02
N ASP A 90 -24.97 -2.95 10.07
CA ASP A 90 -24.74 -2.68 8.65
C ASP A 90 -24.62 -1.17 8.38
N ASP A 91 -25.46 -0.32 8.99
CA ASP A 91 -25.41 1.13 8.80
C ASP A 91 -24.06 1.73 9.21
N LEU A 92 -23.52 1.26 10.35
CA LEU A 92 -22.21 1.71 10.81
C LEU A 92 -21.09 1.15 9.92
N LEU A 93 -21.22 -0.09 9.42
CA LEU A 93 -20.25 -0.64 8.47
C LEU A 93 -20.20 0.23 7.21
N THR A 94 -21.35 0.56 6.61
CA THR A 94 -21.42 1.42 5.44
C THR A 94 -20.82 2.79 5.71
N HIS A 95 -21.17 3.43 6.83
CA HIS A 95 -20.60 4.73 7.21
C HIS A 95 -19.06 4.70 7.33
N VAL A 96 -18.49 3.63 7.89
CA VAL A 96 -17.03 3.50 8.02
C VAL A 96 -16.36 3.25 6.68
N LEU A 97 -16.99 2.46 5.80
CA LEU A 97 -16.50 2.25 4.44
C LEU A 97 -16.47 3.57 3.64
N ASP A 98 -17.51 4.40 3.78
CA ASP A 98 -17.58 5.73 3.14
C ASP A 98 -16.51 6.71 3.65
N LEU A 99 -15.98 6.50 4.86
CA LEU A 99 -14.85 7.28 5.40
C LEU A 99 -13.49 6.75 4.94
N THR A 100 -13.43 5.51 4.45
CA THR A 100 -12.19 4.82 4.10
C THR A 100 -11.88 4.91 2.59
N ILE A 101 -12.91 5.10 1.75
CA ILE A 101 -12.85 5.17 0.28
C ILE A 101 -13.06 6.61 -0.18
#